data_AF-A0AA38PNJ7-F1
#
_entry.id   AF-A0AA38PNJ7-F1
#
_cell.length_a   1.000
_cell.length_b   1.000
_cell.length_c   1.000
_cell.angle_alpha   90.00
_cell.angle_beta   90.00
_cell.angle_gamma   90.00
#
_symmetry.space_group_name_H-M   'P 1'
#
loop_
_entity.id
_entity.type
_entity.pdbx_description
1 polymer ?
#
loop_
_entity_poly.entity_id
_entity_poly.type
_entity_poly.pdbx_seq_one_letter_code
_entity_poly.pdbx_strand_id
1 'polypeptide(L)'
;MSLDGRVGNILPGNIIVTSPNSNFLFSPMLQPNERQVRLRKDNHFGQHDPLFFPQPFVPSQAHLALIRAPSADTSHKWALAWKLPTESDFEPVDVDCIAKGLGLLTNTLYSDLAALAGIVRGRLASCKEYTRDDPDVYLLFASLQIQRLLDQLKVVSPLKDIFLRVAVLQRNILELDARIRFFNPDWQQRFRDAKKRAK
;
A
#
# COMPACT_ATOMS: atom_id res chain seq x y z
N MET A 1 35.63 -12.28 26.55
CA MET A 1 34.97 -11.19 25.81
C MET A 1 33.96 -10.58 26.77
N SER A 2 34.30 -9.45 27.41
CA SER A 2 33.43 -8.83 28.42
C SER A 2 32.31 -8.07 27.72
N LEU A 3 31.07 -8.50 27.89
CA LEU A 3 29.90 -7.76 27.45
C LEU A 3 29.46 -6.88 28.61
N ASP A 4 30.13 -5.73 28.79
CA ASP A 4 29.83 -4.73 29.84
C ASP A 4 28.55 -3.93 29.50
N GLY A 5 27.51 -4.63 29.04
CA GLY A 5 26.19 -4.05 28.87
C GLY A 5 25.57 -3.85 30.23
N ARG A 6 25.26 -2.59 30.59
CA ARG A 6 24.53 -2.26 31.82
C ARG A 6 23.16 -2.93 31.88
N VAL A 7 22.57 -3.18 30.70
CA VAL A 7 21.33 -3.92 30.50
C VAL A 7 21.45 -4.84 29.29
N GLY A 8 20.76 -5.98 29.32
CA GLY A 8 20.69 -6.95 28.23
C GLY A 8 19.29 -7.56 28.07
N ASN A 9 18.92 -7.93 26.85
CA ASN A 9 17.68 -8.65 26.55
C ASN A 9 17.92 -9.66 25.41
N ILE A 10 17.17 -10.76 25.41
CA ILE A 10 17.19 -11.77 24.34
C ILE A 10 15.94 -11.57 23.48
N LEU A 11 16.14 -11.29 22.20
CA LEU A 11 15.04 -11.12 21.24
C LEU A 11 14.73 -12.45 20.53
N PRO A 12 13.48 -12.65 20.05
CA PRO A 12 13.14 -13.70 19.10
C PRO A 12 14.17 -13.82 17.97
N GLY A 13 14.58 -15.06 17.67
CA GLY A 13 15.69 -15.34 16.76
C GLY A 13 17.06 -15.46 17.43
N ASN A 14 17.10 -15.61 18.77
CA ASN A 14 18.32 -15.81 19.56
C ASN A 14 19.34 -14.66 19.42
N ILE A 15 18.83 -13.44 19.27
CA ILE A 15 19.66 -12.23 19.17
C ILE A 15 19.83 -11.65 20.58
N ILE A 16 21.08 -11.56 21.04
CA ILE A 16 21.42 -10.90 22.30
C ILE A 16 21.64 -9.41 22.03
N VAL A 17 20.82 -8.56 22.64
CA VAL A 17 20.99 -7.11 22.59
C VAL A 17 21.47 -6.64 23.96
N THR A 18 22.59 -5.92 23.98
CA THR A 18 23.13 -5.28 25.18
C THR A 18 23.29 -3.80 24.93
N SER A 19 23.10 -2.96 25.96
CA SER A 19 23.37 -1.53 25.87
C SER A 19 24.20 -1.08 27.08
N PRO A 20 25.38 -0.46 26.87
CA PRO A 20 26.17 0.10 27.96
C PRO A 20 25.65 1.47 28.43
N ASN A 21 24.88 2.16 27.58
CA ASN A 21 24.48 3.57 27.78
C ASN A 21 23.01 3.75 28.19
N SER A 22 22.27 2.66 28.41
CA SER A 22 20.87 2.71 28.82
C SER A 22 20.64 2.00 30.14
N ASN A 23 19.66 2.46 30.90
CA ASN A 23 19.20 1.82 32.13
C ASN A 23 18.04 0.84 31.89
N PHE A 24 17.50 0.81 30.68
CA PHE A 24 16.42 -0.09 30.27
C PHE A 24 16.56 -0.44 28.79
N LEU A 25 16.14 -1.65 28.44
CA LEU A 25 15.92 -2.05 27.06
C LEU A 25 14.43 -2.30 26.89
N PHE A 26 13.78 -1.55 26.02
CA PHE A 26 12.41 -1.87 25.64
C PHE A 26 12.40 -3.19 24.89
N SER A 27 11.49 -4.10 25.24
CA SER A 27 11.21 -5.25 24.41
C SER A 27 10.68 -4.73 23.07
N PRO A 28 11.35 -4.97 21.94
CA PRO A 28 10.79 -4.61 20.65
C PRO A 28 9.47 -5.36 20.49
N MET A 29 8.45 -4.67 19.97
CA MET A 29 7.14 -5.27 19.67
C MET A 29 7.28 -6.27 18.51
N LEU A 30 7.84 -7.43 18.82
CA LEU A 30 8.12 -8.56 17.93
C LEU A 30 7.04 -9.64 18.05
N GLN A 31 6.10 -9.51 18.98
CA GLN A 31 4.97 -10.43 19.05
C GLN A 31 4.09 -10.25 17.81
N PRO A 32 3.90 -11.28 16.96
CA PRO A 32 3.02 -11.22 15.79
C PRO A 32 1.58 -10.81 16.14
N ASN A 33 1.20 -11.01 17.40
CA ASN A 33 -0.17 -10.83 17.90
C ASN A 33 -0.42 -9.50 18.63
N GLU A 34 0.60 -8.66 18.86
CA GLU A 34 0.44 -7.35 19.52
C GLU A 34 0.37 -6.18 18.52
N ARG A 35 0.63 -6.43 17.23
CA ARG A 35 0.44 -5.42 16.19
C ARG A 35 -1.05 -5.28 15.86
N GLN A 36 -1.74 -4.45 16.64
CA GLN A 36 -3.08 -4.02 16.28
C GLN A 36 -3.00 -3.08 15.07
N VAL A 37 -3.31 -3.61 13.89
CA VAL A 37 -3.56 -2.79 12.69
C VAL A 37 -4.88 -2.07 12.93
N ARG A 38 -4.80 -0.80 13.34
CA ARG A 38 -5.97 0.06 13.50
C ARG A 38 -6.07 0.97 12.29
N LEU A 39 -7.28 1.08 11.73
CA LEU A 39 -7.58 2.10 10.75
C LEU A 39 -7.40 3.48 11.39
N ARG A 40 -6.56 4.31 10.79
CA ARG A 40 -6.31 5.68 11.25
C ARG A 40 -7.21 6.66 10.49
N LYS A 41 -7.12 7.94 10.85
CA LYS A 41 -7.82 9.03 10.13
C LYS A 41 -7.55 8.89 8.62
N ASP A 42 -8.57 9.17 7.83
CA ASP A 42 -8.53 9.11 6.35
C ASP A 42 -8.35 7.69 5.78
N ASN A 43 -8.66 6.65 6.57
CA ASN A 43 -8.62 5.24 6.18
C ASN A 43 -7.21 4.70 5.88
N HIS A 44 -6.16 5.28 6.48
CA HIS A 44 -4.79 4.82 6.30
C HIS A 44 -4.35 3.77 7.32
N PHE A 45 -3.30 3.00 6.99
CA PHE A 45 -2.78 1.90 7.82
C PHE A 45 -1.75 2.36 8.88
N GLY A 46 -1.73 3.65 9.21
CA GLY A 46 -0.85 4.24 10.21
C GLY A 46 0.64 4.21 9.82
N GLN A 47 1.53 4.09 10.80
CA GLN A 47 3.00 4.19 10.62
C GLN A 47 3.61 3.14 9.66
N HIS A 48 2.85 2.09 9.35
CA HIS A 48 3.26 1.02 8.42
C HIS A 48 2.73 1.25 7.00
N ASP A 49 2.14 2.42 6.73
CA ASP A 49 1.68 2.79 5.40
C ASP A 49 2.83 3.43 4.61
N PRO A 50 3.38 2.75 3.57
CA PRO A 50 4.47 3.29 2.77
C PRO A 50 4.07 4.53 1.97
N LEU A 51 2.77 4.83 1.87
CA LEU A 51 2.28 6.03 1.20
C LEU A 51 2.52 7.31 2.02
N PHE A 52 2.56 7.21 3.34
CA PHE A 52 2.58 8.37 4.24
C PHE A 52 3.81 8.43 5.14
N PHE A 53 4.48 7.30 5.35
CA PHE A 53 5.62 7.22 6.26
C PHE A 53 6.83 6.59 5.56
N PRO A 54 8.04 7.18 5.72
CA PRO A 54 9.27 6.56 5.26
C PRO A 54 9.40 5.14 5.79
N GLN A 55 9.68 4.19 4.90
CA GLN A 55 9.95 2.79 5.28
C GLN A 55 11.45 2.51 5.15
N PRO A 56 12.02 1.68 6.05
CA PRO A 56 13.36 1.13 5.83
C PRO A 56 13.43 0.45 4.48
N PHE A 57 14.52 0.68 3.75
CA PHE A 57 14.69 0.07 2.44
C PHE A 57 14.92 -1.43 2.57
N VAL A 58 14.04 -2.23 1.96
CA VAL A 58 14.17 -3.68 1.90
C VAL A 58 14.38 -4.11 0.44
N PRO A 59 15.51 -4.76 0.09
CA PRO A 59 15.81 -5.12 -1.30
C PRO A 59 14.75 -5.99 -1.99
N SER A 60 14.04 -6.86 -1.27
CA SER A 60 12.94 -7.66 -1.83
C SER A 60 11.70 -6.83 -2.20
N GLN A 61 11.56 -5.64 -1.60
CA GLN A 61 10.45 -4.70 -1.79
C GLN A 61 10.94 -3.37 -2.38
N ALA A 62 12.05 -3.35 -3.10
CA ALA A 62 12.66 -2.13 -3.64
C ALA A 62 11.70 -1.30 -4.53
N HIS A 63 10.72 -1.96 -5.15
CA HIS A 63 9.66 -1.31 -5.92
C HIS A 63 8.82 -0.30 -5.12
N LEU A 64 8.68 -0.47 -3.80
CA LEU A 64 7.92 0.48 -2.95
C LEU A 64 8.54 1.88 -2.97
N ALA A 65 9.86 1.98 -3.14
CA ALA A 65 10.55 3.27 -3.30
C ALA A 65 10.18 4.00 -4.61
N LEU A 66 9.50 3.31 -5.53
CA LEU A 66 9.03 3.90 -6.79
C LEU A 66 7.58 4.36 -6.72
N ILE A 67 6.86 4.20 -5.60
CA ILE A 67 5.50 4.74 -5.47
C ILE A 67 5.48 6.24 -5.84
N ARG A 68 4.52 6.64 -6.67
CA ARG A 68 4.45 8.03 -7.16
C ARG A 68 4.04 8.95 -6.04
N ALA A 69 4.77 10.05 -5.84
CA ALA A 69 4.30 11.11 -4.97
C ALA A 69 2.98 11.73 -5.49
N PRO A 70 2.13 12.28 -4.60
CA PRO A 70 1.00 13.08 -5.00
C PRO A 70 1.46 14.28 -5.86
N SER A 71 0.66 14.62 -6.86
CA SER A 71 0.88 15.82 -7.67
C SER A 71 0.25 17.04 -7.00
N ALA A 72 0.92 18.19 -7.06
CA ALA A 72 0.31 19.47 -6.66
C ALA A 72 -0.79 19.91 -7.65
N ASP A 73 -0.68 19.48 -8.90
CA ASP A 73 -1.70 19.69 -9.93
C ASP A 73 -2.81 18.64 -9.78
N THR A 74 -4.02 19.10 -9.44
CA THR A 74 -5.22 18.27 -9.27
C THR A 74 -5.78 17.75 -10.59
N SER A 75 -5.41 18.35 -11.72
CA SER A 75 -5.78 17.86 -13.06
C SER A 75 -4.87 16.72 -13.54
N HIS A 76 -3.75 16.49 -12.85
CA HIS A 76 -2.83 15.43 -13.20
C HIS A 76 -3.50 14.06 -13.04
N LYS A 77 -3.35 13.17 -14.03
CA LYS A 77 -4.01 11.86 -14.08
C LYS A 77 -3.82 10.97 -12.83
N TRP A 78 -2.73 11.18 -12.09
CA TRP A 78 -2.43 10.43 -10.86
C TRP A 78 -2.94 11.10 -9.60
N ALA A 79 -3.48 12.32 -9.66
CA ALA A 79 -4.09 13.00 -8.51
C ALA A 79 -5.24 12.16 -7.93
N LEU A 80 -5.97 11.44 -8.78
CA LEU A 80 -7.05 10.55 -8.35
C LEU A 80 -6.58 9.38 -7.47
N ALA A 81 -5.35 8.89 -7.64
CA ALA A 81 -4.76 7.89 -6.74
C ALA A 81 -4.52 8.41 -5.32
N TRP A 82 -4.64 9.72 -5.12
CA TRP A 82 -4.43 10.40 -3.83
C TRP A 82 -5.67 11.19 -3.37
N LYS A 83 -6.78 11.13 -4.12
CA LYS A 83 -8.03 11.81 -3.76
C LYS A 83 -8.62 11.15 -2.51
N LEU A 84 -8.88 11.94 -1.47
CA LEU A 84 -9.67 11.50 -0.33
C LEU A 84 -11.17 11.62 -0.68
N PRO A 85 -11.96 10.52 -0.67
CA PRO A 85 -13.39 10.61 -0.88
C PRO A 85 -14.06 11.43 0.22
N THR A 86 -15.11 12.15 -0.15
CA THR A 86 -15.94 12.97 0.73
C THR A 86 -17.38 12.46 0.73
N GLU A 87 -18.22 12.93 1.64
CA GLU A 87 -19.62 12.51 1.69
C GLU A 87 -20.39 12.80 0.38
N SER A 88 -19.97 13.79 -0.41
CA SER A 88 -20.57 14.04 -1.74
C SER A 88 -20.25 12.96 -2.77
N ASP A 89 -19.25 12.11 -2.52
CA ASP A 89 -18.91 10.97 -3.36
C ASP A 89 -19.73 9.71 -3.02
N PHE A 90 -20.68 9.79 -2.08
CA PHE A 90 -21.55 8.71 -1.64
C PHE A 90 -23.02 8.97 -2.01
N GLU A 91 -23.64 7.99 -2.65
CA GLU A 91 -25.06 8.01 -3.04
C GLU A 91 -25.85 7.05 -2.14
N PRO A 92 -26.64 7.55 -1.18
CA PRO A 92 -27.47 6.71 -0.31
C PRO A 92 -28.50 5.94 -1.12
N VAL A 93 -28.62 4.63 -0.87
CA VAL A 93 -29.67 3.79 -1.47
C VAL A 93 -30.84 3.78 -0.50
N ASP A 94 -31.76 4.70 -0.76
CA ASP A 94 -33.10 4.82 -0.15
C ASP A 94 -33.15 5.45 1.26
N VAL A 95 -33.82 6.59 1.35
CA VAL A 95 -33.97 7.40 2.59
C VAL A 95 -35.05 6.81 3.51
N ASP A 96 -35.93 5.97 2.96
CA ASP A 96 -37.09 5.37 3.63
C ASP A 96 -36.89 3.90 4.03
N CYS A 97 -35.69 3.34 3.84
CA CYS A 97 -35.38 1.97 4.23
C CYS A 97 -34.99 1.85 5.71
N ILE A 98 -35.29 0.69 6.33
CA ILE A 98 -34.95 0.37 7.73
C ILE A 98 -33.43 0.39 7.95
N ALA A 99 -32.66 0.01 6.92
CA ALA A 99 -31.20 0.01 6.95
C ALA A 99 -30.64 1.38 6.53
N LYS A 100 -30.45 2.27 7.51
CA LYS A 100 -29.83 3.59 7.29
C LYS A 100 -28.32 3.49 7.07
N GLY A 101 -27.77 4.41 6.26
CA GLY A 101 -26.32 4.57 6.08
C GLY A 101 -25.69 3.64 5.04
N LEU A 102 -26.52 2.97 4.23
CA LEU A 102 -26.08 2.18 3.08
C LEU A 102 -26.19 2.99 1.81
N GLY A 103 -25.26 2.75 0.89
CA GLY A 103 -25.24 3.45 -0.38
C GLY A 103 -24.20 2.89 -1.34
N LEU A 104 -23.94 3.66 -2.37
CA LEU A 104 -22.99 3.36 -3.44
C LEU A 104 -21.98 4.50 -3.57
N LEU A 105 -20.85 4.20 -4.20
CA LEU A 105 -19.95 5.23 -4.67
C LEU A 105 -20.61 5.94 -5.86
N THR A 106 -20.51 7.28 -5.92
CA THR A 106 -20.99 8.03 -7.08
C THR A 106 -20.45 7.45 -8.38
N ASN A 107 -21.30 7.40 -9.40
CA ASN A 107 -20.90 6.81 -10.68
C ASN A 107 -19.73 7.57 -11.33
N THR A 108 -19.63 8.88 -11.09
CA THR A 108 -18.51 9.73 -11.54
C THR A 108 -17.19 9.25 -10.93
N LEU A 109 -17.09 9.19 -9.59
CA LEU A 109 -15.85 8.75 -8.95
C LEU A 109 -15.52 7.28 -9.26
N TYR A 110 -16.53 6.42 -9.32
CA TYR A 110 -16.34 5.03 -9.73
C TYR A 110 -15.71 4.93 -11.14
N SER A 111 -16.26 5.67 -12.11
CA SER A 111 -15.81 5.65 -13.49
C SER A 111 -14.37 6.16 -13.62
N ASP A 112 -14.03 7.24 -12.90
CA ASP A 112 -12.68 7.79 -12.86
C ASP A 112 -11.67 6.78 -12.28
N LEU A 113 -12.03 6.10 -11.18
CA LEU A 113 -11.17 5.09 -10.55
C LEU A 113 -10.99 3.87 -11.46
N ALA A 114 -12.06 3.44 -12.13
CA ALA A 114 -12.02 2.35 -13.10
C ALA A 114 -11.12 2.71 -14.31
N ALA A 115 -11.19 3.94 -14.80
CA ALA A 115 -10.33 4.44 -15.86
C ALA A 115 -8.85 4.44 -15.43
N LEU A 116 -8.56 4.93 -14.23
CA LEU A 116 -7.20 4.91 -13.67
C LEU A 116 -6.65 3.49 -13.51
N ALA A 117 -7.46 2.56 -12.98
CA ALA A 117 -7.10 1.15 -12.92
C ALA A 117 -6.85 0.57 -14.32
N GLY A 118 -7.66 0.95 -15.31
CA GLY A 118 -7.49 0.58 -16.71
C GLY A 118 -6.14 1.00 -17.28
N ILE A 119 -5.65 2.21 -16.96
CA ILE A 119 -4.32 2.68 -17.38
C ILE A 119 -3.21 1.76 -16.86
N VAL A 120 -3.26 1.39 -15.57
CA VAL A 120 -2.22 0.54 -14.95
C VAL A 120 -2.28 -0.87 -15.48
N ARG A 121 -3.49 -1.42 -15.65
CA ARG A 121 -3.69 -2.75 -16.25
C ARG A 121 -3.27 -2.81 -17.72
N GLY A 122 -3.49 -1.74 -18.48
CA GLY A 122 -2.97 -1.61 -19.85
C GLY A 122 -1.44 -1.69 -19.90
N ARG A 123 -0.76 -1.01 -18.95
CA ARG A 123 0.71 -1.11 -18.81
C ARG A 123 1.15 -2.50 -18.38
N LEU A 124 0.38 -3.15 -17.51
CA LEU A 124 0.66 -4.50 -17.04
C LEU A 124 0.64 -5.51 -18.19
N ALA A 125 -0.31 -5.37 -19.12
CA ALA A 125 -0.40 -6.24 -20.30
C ALA A 125 0.86 -6.16 -21.20
N SER A 126 1.59 -5.04 -21.17
CA SER A 126 2.88 -4.89 -21.87
C SER A 126 4.09 -5.30 -21.03
N CYS A 127 3.91 -5.71 -19.78
CA CYS A 127 4.99 -6.09 -18.88
C CYS A 127 5.40 -7.55 -19.11
N LYS A 128 6.66 -7.78 -19.54
CA LYS A 128 7.18 -9.13 -19.82
C LYS A 128 7.08 -10.07 -18.61
N GLU A 129 7.28 -9.53 -17.41
CA GLU A 129 7.21 -10.33 -16.17
C GLU A 129 5.79 -10.75 -15.81
N TYR A 130 4.79 -10.13 -16.43
CA TYR A 130 3.38 -10.54 -16.30
C TYR A 130 2.97 -11.54 -17.39
N THR A 131 3.56 -11.48 -18.58
CA THR A 131 3.17 -12.31 -19.74
C THR A 131 4.03 -13.56 -19.94
N ARG A 132 5.06 -13.78 -19.12
CA ARG A 132 5.91 -14.97 -19.15
C ARG A 132 5.16 -16.21 -18.63
N ASP A 133 5.65 -17.41 -18.97
CA ASP A 133 5.03 -18.70 -18.57
C ASP A 133 4.95 -18.90 -17.05
N ASP A 134 5.90 -18.32 -16.29
CA ASP A 134 5.90 -18.27 -14.82
C ASP A 134 5.78 -16.81 -14.33
N PRO A 135 4.61 -16.18 -14.39
CA PRO A 135 4.46 -14.74 -14.16
C PRO A 135 4.88 -14.32 -12.73
N ASP A 136 5.30 -13.07 -12.56
CA ASP A 136 5.56 -12.53 -11.23
C ASP A 136 4.25 -12.58 -10.42
N VAL A 137 4.27 -13.43 -9.39
CA VAL A 137 3.11 -13.76 -8.55
C VAL A 137 2.49 -12.49 -7.94
N TYR A 138 3.32 -11.51 -7.58
CA TYR A 138 2.84 -10.26 -7.02
C TYR A 138 2.06 -9.45 -8.06
N LEU A 139 2.54 -9.35 -9.32
CA LEU A 139 1.83 -8.67 -10.40
C LEU A 139 0.45 -9.30 -10.67
N LEU A 140 0.38 -10.63 -10.67
CA LEU A 140 -0.87 -11.37 -10.85
C LEU A 140 -1.88 -11.08 -9.72
N PHE A 141 -1.43 -11.24 -8.47
CA PHE A 141 -2.30 -10.98 -7.31
C PHE A 141 -2.76 -9.54 -7.24
N ALA A 142 -1.88 -8.56 -7.42
CA ALA A 142 -2.24 -7.14 -7.38
C ALA A 142 -3.26 -6.78 -8.46
N SER A 143 -3.12 -7.31 -9.68
CA SER A 143 -4.08 -7.13 -10.77
C SER A 143 -5.46 -7.68 -10.42
N LEU A 144 -5.51 -8.90 -9.87
CA LEU A 144 -6.75 -9.53 -9.43
C LEU A 144 -7.41 -8.76 -8.27
N GLN A 145 -6.61 -8.28 -7.31
CA GLN A 145 -7.11 -7.50 -6.17
C GLN A 145 -7.75 -6.19 -6.63
N ILE A 146 -7.14 -5.48 -7.58
CA ILE A 146 -7.72 -4.26 -8.18
C ILE A 146 -9.09 -4.57 -8.79
N GLN A 147 -9.19 -5.64 -9.58
CA GLN A 147 -10.45 -6.04 -10.20
C GLN A 147 -11.51 -6.36 -9.15
N ARG A 148 -11.15 -7.17 -8.13
CA ARG A 148 -12.05 -7.52 -7.03
C ARG A 148 -12.57 -6.29 -6.28
N LEU A 149 -11.69 -5.32 -6.01
CA LEU A 149 -12.07 -4.08 -5.32
C LEU A 149 -13.00 -3.23 -6.16
N LEU A 150 -12.77 -3.11 -7.47
CA LEU A 150 -13.70 -2.42 -8.38
C LEU A 150 -15.08 -3.08 -8.38
N ASP A 151 -15.15 -4.41 -8.44
CA ASP A 151 -16.42 -5.12 -8.40
C ASP A 151 -17.13 -4.94 -7.05
N GLN A 152 -16.37 -4.91 -5.94
CA GLN A 152 -16.91 -4.63 -4.61
C GLN A 152 -17.40 -3.18 -4.43
N LEU A 153 -16.89 -2.21 -5.20
CA LEU A 153 -17.37 -0.82 -5.12
C LEU A 153 -18.75 -0.63 -5.77
N LYS A 154 -19.21 -1.59 -6.58
CA LYS A 154 -20.58 -1.63 -7.13
C LYS A 154 -21.61 -2.19 -6.16
N VAL A 155 -21.17 -2.76 -5.04
CA VAL A 155 -22.06 -3.40 -4.07
C VAL A 155 -22.45 -2.39 -3.00
N VAL A 156 -23.76 -2.28 -2.76
CA VAL A 156 -24.31 -1.45 -1.68
C VAL A 156 -23.62 -1.78 -0.37
N SER A 157 -23.01 -0.78 0.25
CA SER A 157 -22.18 -0.94 1.45
C SER A 157 -22.27 0.29 2.35
N PRO A 158 -21.90 0.19 3.64
CA PRO A 158 -21.75 1.34 4.51
C PRO A 158 -20.72 2.34 3.96
N LEU A 159 -20.92 3.64 4.21
CA LEU A 159 -20.02 4.72 3.77
C LEU A 159 -18.55 4.46 4.14
N LYS A 160 -18.30 4.01 5.38
CA LYS A 160 -16.94 3.70 5.87
C LYS A 160 -16.29 2.57 5.07
N ASP A 161 -17.06 1.55 4.71
CA ASP A 161 -16.55 0.40 3.95
C ASP A 161 -16.22 0.81 2.51
N ILE A 162 -17.04 1.66 1.90
CA ILE A 162 -16.78 2.20 0.56
C ILE A 162 -15.49 3.02 0.58
N PHE A 163 -15.34 3.95 1.52
CA PHE A 163 -14.14 4.79 1.58
C PHE A 163 -12.88 3.98 1.89
N LEU A 164 -12.99 2.96 2.75
CA LEU A 164 -11.90 2.01 2.98
C LEU A 164 -11.53 1.26 1.70
N ARG A 165 -12.51 0.74 0.95
CA ARG A 165 -12.26 0.05 -0.33
C ARG A 165 -11.62 0.98 -1.36
N VAL A 166 -12.03 2.24 -1.43
CA VAL A 166 -11.39 3.25 -2.30
C VAL A 166 -9.93 3.45 -1.91
N ALA A 167 -9.62 3.65 -0.62
CA ALA A 167 -8.24 3.82 -0.16
C ALA A 167 -7.36 2.59 -0.46
N VAL A 168 -7.90 1.38 -0.25
CA VAL A 168 -7.20 0.13 -0.57
C VAL A 168 -7.00 -0.01 -2.09
N LEU A 169 -7.99 0.34 -2.90
CA LEU A 169 -7.89 0.32 -4.37
C LEU A 169 -6.80 1.26 -4.86
N GLN A 170 -6.81 2.52 -4.41
CA GLN A 170 -5.82 3.54 -4.74
C GLN A 170 -4.40 3.09 -4.40
N ARG A 171 -4.21 2.52 -3.21
CA ARG A 171 -2.94 1.93 -2.79
C ARG A 171 -2.48 0.82 -3.74
N ASN A 172 -3.35 -0.14 -4.05
CA ASN A 172 -3.01 -1.25 -4.94
C ASN A 172 -2.66 -0.74 -6.35
N ILE A 173 -3.35 0.27 -6.86
CA ILE A 173 -3.04 0.91 -8.16
C ILE A 173 -1.63 1.51 -8.13
N LEU A 174 -1.28 2.26 -7.08
CA LEU A 174 0.04 2.89 -6.92
C LEU A 174 1.16 1.85 -6.79
N GLU A 175 0.94 0.82 -5.98
CA GLU A 175 1.91 -0.24 -5.72
C GLU A 175 2.15 -1.09 -6.97
N LEU A 176 1.08 -1.43 -7.71
CA LEU A 176 1.19 -2.14 -8.98
C LEU A 176 1.94 -1.31 -10.03
N ASP A 177 1.63 -0.02 -10.19
CA ASP A 177 2.39 0.85 -11.13
C ASP A 177 3.86 0.99 -10.72
N ALA A 178 4.16 1.02 -9.42
CA ALA A 178 5.53 1.02 -8.91
C ALA A 178 6.25 -0.31 -9.22
N ARG A 179 5.58 -1.46 -9.04
CA ARG A 179 6.12 -2.78 -9.39
C ARG A 179 6.38 -2.92 -10.89
N ILE A 180 5.45 -2.49 -11.74
CA ILE A 180 5.63 -2.50 -13.21
C ILE A 180 6.85 -1.64 -13.59
N ARG A 181 6.97 -0.42 -13.03
CA ARG A 181 8.10 0.46 -13.30
C ARG A 181 9.42 -0.09 -12.78
N PHE A 182 9.41 -0.83 -11.69
CA PHE A 182 10.62 -1.46 -11.16
C PHE A 182 11.27 -2.39 -12.17
N PHE A 183 10.48 -3.08 -13.00
CA PHE A 183 11.00 -3.95 -14.07
C PHE A 183 11.51 -3.20 -15.30
N ASN A 184 11.43 -1.86 -15.34
CA ASN A 184 12.09 -1.08 -16.37
C ASN A 184 13.63 -1.31 -16.28
N PRO A 185 14.32 -1.56 -17.41
CA PRO A 185 15.77 -1.75 -17.45
C PRO A 185 16.57 -0.67 -16.69
N ASP A 186 16.14 0.59 -16.77
CA ASP A 186 16.80 1.72 -16.11
C ASP A 186 16.79 1.57 -14.58
N TRP A 187 15.65 1.17 -14.03
CA TRP A 187 15.51 0.96 -12.58
C TRP A 187 16.23 -0.29 -12.11
N GLN A 188 16.20 -1.37 -12.90
CA GLN A 188 16.97 -2.57 -12.61
C GLN A 188 18.48 -2.28 -12.57
N GLN A 189 18.97 -1.46 -13.50
CA GLN A 189 20.37 -1.06 -13.53
C GLN A 189 20.74 -0.23 -12.29
N ARG A 190 19.95 0.82 -11.99
CA ARG A 190 20.15 1.64 -10.78
C ARG A 190 20.16 0.82 -9.50
N PHE A 191 19.27 -0.17 -9.40
CA PHE A 191 19.20 -1.07 -8.25
C PHE A 191 20.44 -1.97 -8.14
N ARG A 192 20.95 -2.50 -9.26
CA ARG A 192 22.22 -3.25 -9.28
C ARG A 192 23.40 -2.39 -8.85
N ASP A 193 23.47 -1.15 -9.30
CA ASP A 193 24.56 -0.23 -8.95
C ASP A 193 24.50 0.19 -7.48
N ALA A 194 23.31 0.41 -6.93
CA ALA A 194 23.12 0.65 -5.50
C ALA A 194 23.60 -0.53 -4.64
N LYS A 195 23.32 -1.78 -5.06
CA LYS A 195 23.82 -2.98 -4.36
C LYS A 195 25.34 -3.09 -4.36
N LYS A 196 26.02 -2.61 -5.41
CA LYS A 196 27.49 -2.62 -5.48
C LYS A 196 28.13 -1.61 -4.53
N ARG A 197 27.49 -0.45 -4.31
CA ARG A 197 27.98 0.62 -3.41
C ARG A 197 27.80 0.31 -1.93
N ALA A 198 26.92 -0.64 -1.60
CA ALA A 198 26.63 -1.04 -0.23
C ALA A 198 27.52 -2.20 0.27
N LYS A 199 28.40 -2.73 -0.58
CA LYS A 199 29.45 -3.69 -0.24
C LYS A 199 30.77 -2.96 -0.06
#